data_AF-A0A2N1HU32-F1
#
_entry.id   AF-A0A2N1HU32-F1
#
_cell.length_a   1.000
_cell.length_b   1.000
_cell.length_c   1.000
_cell.angle_alpha   90.00
_cell.angle_beta   90.00
_cell.angle_gamma   90.00
#
_symmetry.space_group_name_H-M   'P 1'
#
loop_
_entity.id
_entity.type
_entity.pdbx_description
1 polymer ?
#
loop_
_entity_poly.entity_id
_entity_poly.type
_entity_poly.pdbx_seq_one_letter_code
_entity_poly.pdbx_strand_id
1 'polypeptide(L)'
;MLDKKYYNLNELDTLFQISIADISYAVEKKDLGLVFYRQATKYLIGSLSNRKFVSIGSATYEGLIKLDKKTSLEVIKQKSITVDRALLLQMENIKDWSGDYPFNCELPSSRLNAWAPEEPHILGGDKILAFPYPKEKENPFKSTTESSASVTDAIDDSNKQTDSADKNSKQQADFILDFPKIELALKDACILSSKLIELFPSKVSGT
;
A
#
# COMPACT_ATOMS: atom_id res chain seq x y z
N MET A 1 -34.24 -0.12 8.51
CA MET A 1 -33.21 0.37 7.56
C MET A 1 -31.97 0.63 8.39
N LEU A 2 -30.78 0.19 7.98
CA LEU A 2 -29.57 0.38 8.81
C LEU A 2 -29.13 1.85 8.77
N ASP A 3 -28.84 2.44 9.94
CA ASP A 3 -28.52 3.87 10.08
C ASP A 3 -27.06 4.20 9.73
N LYS A 4 -26.15 3.22 9.83
CA LYS A 4 -24.73 3.39 9.53
C LYS A 4 -24.39 2.84 8.14
N LYS A 5 -23.34 3.37 7.51
CA LYS A 5 -22.78 2.81 6.25
C LYS A 5 -21.97 1.52 6.49
N TYR A 6 -21.43 1.37 7.69
CA TYR A 6 -20.68 0.20 8.14
C TYR A 6 -20.81 0.06 9.65
N TYR A 7 -20.58 -1.16 10.15
CA TYR A 7 -20.63 -1.50 11.57
C TYR A 7 -19.33 -2.15 12.01
N ASN A 8 -18.85 -1.79 13.20
CA ASN A 8 -17.68 -2.43 13.79
C ASN A 8 -18.03 -3.87 14.22
N LEU A 9 -17.09 -4.81 14.11
CA LEU A 9 -17.39 -6.21 14.47
C LEU A 9 -17.79 -6.37 15.95
N ASN A 10 -17.27 -5.53 16.85
CA ASN A 10 -17.53 -5.62 18.29
C ASN A 10 -18.97 -5.23 18.67
N GLU A 11 -19.67 -4.45 17.84
CA GLU A 11 -21.07 -4.07 18.09
C GLU A 11 -22.08 -5.05 17.47
N LEU A 12 -21.65 -5.94 16.58
CA LEU A 12 -22.56 -6.81 15.83
C LEU A 12 -23.29 -7.83 16.70
N ASP A 13 -22.64 -8.35 17.73
CA ASP A 13 -23.26 -9.32 18.62
C ASP A 13 -24.38 -8.68 19.44
N THR A 14 -24.12 -7.49 20.01
CA THR A 14 -25.12 -6.75 20.79
C THR A 14 -26.28 -6.24 19.93
N LEU A 15 -25.99 -5.72 18.73
CA LEU A 15 -27.01 -5.10 17.89
C LEU A 15 -27.82 -6.12 17.07
N PHE A 16 -27.19 -7.21 16.61
CA PHE A 16 -27.78 -8.13 15.63
C PHE A 16 -27.65 -9.60 16.02
N GLN A 17 -27.09 -9.93 17.19
CA GLN A 17 -26.78 -11.31 17.61
C GLN A 17 -25.88 -12.02 16.59
N ILE A 18 -24.95 -11.29 15.95
CA ILE A 18 -23.98 -11.81 14.99
C ILE A 18 -22.63 -11.91 15.69
N SER A 19 -22.19 -13.16 15.89
CA SER A 19 -20.93 -13.45 16.57
C SER A 19 -19.72 -13.31 15.64
N ILE A 20 -18.51 -13.22 16.21
CA ILE A 20 -17.26 -13.32 15.41
C ILE A 20 -17.19 -14.64 14.63
N ALA A 21 -17.74 -15.74 15.17
CA ALA A 21 -17.78 -17.01 14.46
C ALA A 21 -18.66 -16.97 13.20
N ASP A 22 -19.81 -16.27 13.27
CA ASP A 22 -20.67 -16.02 12.09
C ASP A 22 -19.90 -15.22 11.02
N ILE A 23 -19.13 -14.22 11.44
CA ILE A 23 -18.30 -13.41 10.55
C ILE A 23 -17.17 -14.25 9.94
N SER A 24 -16.45 -15.05 10.72
CA SER A 24 -15.45 -15.99 10.21
C SER A 24 -16.03 -16.90 9.13
N TYR A 25 -17.20 -17.51 9.41
CA TYR A 25 -17.89 -18.35 8.44
C TYR A 25 -18.25 -17.59 7.16
N ALA A 26 -18.76 -16.36 7.28
CA ALA A 26 -19.09 -15.52 6.12
C ALA A 26 -17.86 -15.16 5.28
N VAL A 27 -16.71 -14.88 5.91
CA VAL A 27 -15.44 -14.67 5.18
C VAL A 27 -15.00 -15.96 4.47
N GLU A 28 -15.12 -17.10 5.12
CA GLU A 28 -14.71 -18.40 4.55
C GLU A 28 -15.60 -18.86 3.40
N LYS A 29 -16.91 -18.65 3.49
CA LYS A 29 -17.90 -19.33 2.63
C LYS A 29 -18.73 -18.38 1.77
N LYS A 30 -18.79 -17.08 2.09
CA LYS A 30 -19.72 -16.13 1.45
C LYS A 30 -19.04 -14.87 0.88
N ASP A 31 -17.74 -14.95 0.57
CA ASP A 31 -16.94 -13.86 -0.02
C ASP A 31 -17.05 -12.51 0.74
N LEU A 32 -17.16 -12.59 2.07
CA LEU A 32 -17.06 -11.39 2.91
C LEU A 32 -15.59 -10.97 3.01
N GLY A 33 -15.30 -9.72 2.67
CA GLY A 33 -14.03 -9.08 2.98
C GLY A 33 -14.25 -8.01 4.05
N LEU A 34 -13.45 -8.05 5.11
CA LEU A 34 -13.51 -7.05 6.17
C LEU A 34 -13.07 -5.68 5.65
N VAL A 35 -13.67 -4.63 6.20
CA VAL A 35 -13.33 -3.26 5.87
C VAL A 35 -12.78 -2.53 7.09
N PHE A 36 -11.91 -1.56 6.86
CA PHE A 36 -11.25 -0.78 7.91
C PHE A 36 -11.30 0.69 7.52
N TYR A 37 -11.75 1.55 8.43
CA TYR A 37 -11.67 2.99 8.20
C TYR A 37 -10.24 3.48 8.37
N ARG A 38 -9.79 4.32 7.44
CA ARG A 38 -8.48 4.95 7.42
C ARG A 38 -8.64 6.46 7.42
N GLN A 39 -7.89 7.11 8.30
CA GLN A 39 -7.68 8.55 8.27
C GLN A 39 -6.94 8.97 7.00
N ALA A 40 -7.07 10.24 6.64
CA ALA A 40 -6.43 10.85 5.47
C ALA A 40 -4.93 10.52 5.42
N THR A 41 -4.54 9.70 4.44
CA THR A 41 -3.16 9.27 4.22
C THR A 41 -2.87 9.26 2.72
N LYS A 42 -1.63 9.54 2.32
CA LYS A 42 -1.21 9.49 0.92
C LYS A 42 -0.97 8.03 0.49
N TYR A 43 -1.40 7.70 -0.72
CA TYR A 43 -1.23 6.38 -1.35
C TYR A 43 -0.68 6.53 -2.77
N LEU A 44 0.03 5.50 -3.23
CA LEU A 44 0.16 5.21 -4.66
C LEU A 44 -1.04 4.38 -5.10
N ILE A 45 -1.65 4.78 -6.21
CA ILE A 45 -2.92 4.24 -6.71
C ILE A 45 -2.64 3.59 -8.07
N GLY A 46 -3.16 2.38 -8.28
CA GLY A 46 -2.89 1.66 -9.52
C GLY A 46 -3.50 0.27 -9.59
N SER A 47 -2.87 -0.58 -10.38
CA SER A 47 -3.31 -1.94 -10.64
C SER A 47 -2.14 -2.93 -10.70
N LEU A 48 -2.46 -4.22 -10.77
CA LEU A 48 -1.45 -5.25 -11.02
C LEU A 48 -1.44 -5.57 -12.51
N SER A 49 -0.31 -5.35 -13.17
CA SER A 49 -0.02 -5.83 -14.51
C SER A 49 1.03 -6.93 -14.42
N ASN A 50 0.73 -8.14 -14.92
CA ASN A 50 1.62 -9.30 -14.83
C ASN A 50 2.15 -9.59 -13.41
N ARG A 51 1.27 -9.48 -12.40
CA ARG A 51 1.56 -9.62 -10.95
C ARG A 51 2.50 -8.55 -10.37
N LYS A 52 2.85 -7.53 -11.15
CA LYS A 52 3.67 -6.39 -10.69
C LYS A 52 2.80 -5.14 -10.57
N PHE A 53 3.08 -4.30 -9.58
CA PHE A 53 2.29 -3.09 -9.37
C PHE A 53 2.71 -2.00 -10.36
N VAL A 54 1.73 -1.48 -11.09
CA VAL A 54 1.86 -0.33 -11.98
C VAL A 54 1.01 0.78 -11.36
N SER A 55 1.67 1.88 -11.00
CA SER A 55 1.00 3.04 -10.42
C SER A 55 0.55 3.97 -11.55
N ILE A 56 -0.65 4.52 -11.40
CA ILE A 56 -1.18 5.53 -12.31
C ILE A 56 -1.12 6.94 -11.72
N GLY A 57 -0.86 7.03 -10.42
CA GLY A 57 -0.75 8.31 -9.74
C GLY A 57 -0.63 8.16 -8.23
N SER A 58 -0.63 9.29 -7.55
CA SER A 58 -0.70 9.34 -6.09
C SER A 58 -1.80 10.29 -5.64
N ALA A 59 -2.36 10.02 -4.47
CA ALA A 59 -3.44 10.83 -3.91
C ALA A 59 -3.56 10.65 -2.40
N THR A 60 -4.20 11.63 -1.76
CA THR A 60 -4.67 11.50 -0.39
C THR A 60 -6.01 10.75 -0.38
N TYR A 61 -6.17 9.78 0.51
CA TYR A 61 -7.42 9.03 0.68
C TYR A 61 -7.80 8.95 2.16
N GLU A 62 -9.09 9.16 2.44
CA GLU A 62 -9.71 8.96 3.74
C GLU A 62 -10.99 8.14 3.56
N GLY A 63 -11.12 6.99 4.19
CA GLY A 63 -12.29 6.15 3.97
C GLY A 63 -12.05 4.69 4.29
N LEU A 64 -12.93 3.83 3.77
CA LEU A 64 -12.83 2.40 4.01
C LEU A 64 -11.85 1.76 3.03
N ILE A 65 -10.96 0.95 3.57
CA ILE A 65 -10.18 -0.02 2.78
C ILE A 65 -10.78 -1.40 2.96
N LYS A 66 -10.76 -2.21 1.91
CA LYS A 66 -11.22 -3.60 1.92
C LYS A 66 -10.05 -4.56 1.86
N LEU A 67 -10.13 -5.59 2.68
CA LEU A 67 -9.23 -6.74 2.63
C LEU A 67 -9.78 -7.83 1.72
N ASP A 68 -8.86 -8.62 1.15
CA ASP A 68 -9.23 -9.88 0.53
C ASP A 68 -9.62 -10.93 1.60
N LYS A 69 -10.17 -12.05 1.13
CA LYS A 69 -10.60 -13.17 1.98
C LYS A 69 -9.48 -13.68 2.88
N LYS A 70 -8.29 -13.93 2.32
CA LYS A 70 -7.18 -14.54 3.06
C LYS A 70 -6.74 -13.64 4.21
N THR A 71 -6.57 -12.36 3.90
CA THR A 71 -6.13 -11.33 4.85
C THR A 71 -7.20 -11.04 5.91
N SER A 72 -8.48 -11.10 5.53
CA SER A 72 -9.61 -11.01 6.47
C SER A 72 -9.64 -12.17 7.47
N LEU A 73 -9.36 -13.40 7.04
CA LEU A 73 -9.24 -14.55 7.96
C LEU A 73 -8.02 -14.41 8.87
N GLU A 74 -6.93 -13.89 8.32
CA GLU A 74 -5.69 -13.70 9.06
C GLU A 74 -5.86 -12.70 10.21
N VAL A 75 -6.52 -11.55 9.98
CA VAL A 75 -6.78 -10.58 11.06
C VAL A 75 -7.73 -11.13 12.12
N ILE A 76 -8.71 -11.96 11.75
CA ILE A 76 -9.58 -12.62 12.74
C ILE A 76 -8.77 -13.58 13.61
N LYS A 77 -7.91 -14.40 12.99
CA LYS A 77 -7.11 -15.41 13.70
C LYS A 77 -6.03 -14.78 14.59
N GLN A 78 -5.28 -13.82 14.05
CA GLN A 78 -4.10 -13.23 14.71
C GLN A 78 -4.47 -12.01 15.58
N LYS A 79 -5.70 -11.50 15.47
CA LYS A 79 -6.21 -10.28 16.11
C LYS A 79 -5.54 -8.98 15.66
N SER A 80 -4.32 -9.03 15.12
CA SER A 80 -3.65 -7.92 14.47
C SER A 80 -2.67 -8.42 13.43
N ILE A 81 -2.57 -7.71 12.31
CA ILE A 81 -1.70 -8.01 11.18
C ILE A 81 -1.14 -6.72 10.58
N THR A 82 -0.10 -6.86 9.76
CA THR A 82 0.40 -5.80 8.90
C THR A 82 0.24 -6.19 7.44
N VAL A 83 -0.26 -5.29 6.61
CA VAL A 83 -0.44 -5.53 5.17
C VAL A 83 0.31 -4.49 4.35
N ASP A 84 0.78 -4.89 3.17
CA ASP A 84 1.56 -4.01 2.30
C ASP A 84 0.68 -3.16 1.37
N ARG A 85 -0.58 -3.55 1.19
CA ARG A 85 -1.52 -2.95 0.24
C ARG A 85 -2.95 -3.17 0.70
N ALA A 86 -3.86 -2.36 0.17
CA ALA A 86 -5.29 -2.53 0.38
C ALA A 86 -6.09 -2.10 -0.86
N LEU A 87 -7.38 -2.43 -0.87
CA LEU A 87 -8.31 -1.96 -1.89
C LEU A 87 -9.09 -0.75 -1.35
N LEU A 88 -9.04 0.39 -2.03
CA LEU A 88 -9.84 1.56 -1.71
C LEU A 88 -11.28 1.35 -2.22
N LEU A 89 -12.28 1.79 -1.45
CA LEU A 89 -13.70 1.58 -1.78
C LEU A 89 -14.44 2.84 -2.26
N GLN A 90 -14.11 4.02 -1.73
CA GLN A 90 -14.85 5.27 -2.00
C GLN A 90 -14.03 6.21 -2.88
N MET A 91 -14.13 6.10 -4.20
CA MET A 91 -13.33 6.94 -5.11
C MET A 91 -13.61 8.44 -4.96
N GLU A 92 -14.82 8.79 -4.55
CA GLU A 92 -15.22 10.15 -4.21
C GLU A 92 -14.42 10.74 -3.03
N ASN A 93 -13.76 9.91 -2.23
CA ASN A 93 -12.92 10.36 -1.11
C ASN A 93 -11.45 10.58 -1.49
N ILE A 94 -11.07 10.36 -2.76
CA ILE A 94 -9.73 10.67 -3.26
C ILE A 94 -9.59 12.19 -3.38
N LYS A 95 -8.50 12.73 -2.82
CA LYS A 95 -8.13 14.14 -2.84
C LYS A 95 -6.67 14.31 -3.26
N ASP A 96 -6.28 15.51 -3.65
CA ASP A 96 -4.88 15.86 -3.97
C ASP A 96 -4.24 14.92 -5.02
N TRP A 97 -5.00 14.61 -6.08
CA TRP A 97 -4.53 13.74 -7.14
C TRP A 97 -3.30 14.31 -7.87
N SER A 98 -2.32 13.46 -8.11
CA SER A 98 -1.13 13.76 -8.92
C SER A 98 -0.79 12.58 -9.82
N GLY A 99 -0.84 12.81 -11.12
CA GLY A 99 -0.33 11.87 -12.14
C GLY A 99 1.18 11.94 -12.33
N ASP A 100 1.86 12.95 -11.77
CA ASP A 100 3.30 13.10 -11.91
C ASP A 100 4.07 12.10 -11.07
N TYR A 101 5.17 11.58 -11.62
CA TYR A 101 6.09 10.70 -10.91
C TYR A 101 6.94 11.53 -9.92
N PRO A 102 6.79 11.33 -8.59
CA PRO A 102 7.32 12.25 -7.59
C PRO A 102 8.67 11.81 -6.98
N PHE A 103 9.34 10.82 -7.58
CA PHE A 103 10.53 10.19 -6.99
C PHE A 103 11.75 10.43 -7.88
N ASN A 104 12.93 10.46 -7.25
CA ASN A 104 14.22 10.56 -7.91
C ASN A 104 14.74 9.19 -8.36
N CYS A 105 14.29 8.09 -7.77
CA CYS A 105 14.70 6.76 -8.18
C CYS A 105 14.15 6.38 -9.56
N GLU A 106 14.93 5.65 -10.35
CA GLU A 106 14.46 5.09 -11.62
C GLU A 106 13.50 3.90 -11.39
N LEU A 107 12.71 3.58 -12.42
CA LEU A 107 11.81 2.42 -12.43
C LEU A 107 12.47 1.24 -13.17
N PRO A 108 12.26 0.00 -12.72
CA PRO A 108 11.48 -0.42 -11.56
C PRO A 108 12.23 -0.21 -10.22
N SER A 109 11.50 0.14 -9.16
CA SER A 109 12.06 0.29 -7.81
C SER A 109 11.21 -0.45 -6.77
N SER A 110 11.83 -1.42 -6.10
CA SER A 110 11.19 -2.21 -5.04
C SER A 110 9.88 -2.87 -5.53
N ARG A 111 8.73 -2.44 -5.03
CA ARG A 111 7.40 -2.95 -5.39
C ARG A 111 6.79 -2.23 -6.59
N LEU A 112 7.28 -1.04 -6.94
CA LEU A 112 6.77 -0.24 -8.04
C LEU A 112 7.48 -0.62 -9.33
N ASN A 113 6.76 -1.25 -10.25
CA ASN A 113 7.36 -1.72 -11.49
C ASN A 113 7.35 -0.65 -12.59
N ALA A 114 6.26 0.10 -12.72
CA ALA A 114 6.12 1.13 -13.73
C ALA A 114 5.16 2.24 -13.27
N TRP A 115 5.21 3.36 -13.97
CA TRP A 115 4.36 4.52 -13.79
C TRP A 115 3.66 4.83 -15.12
N ALA A 116 2.33 4.78 -15.13
CA ALA A 116 1.51 4.99 -16.32
C ALA A 116 0.41 5.99 -15.97
N PRO A 117 0.67 7.31 -16.07
CA PRO A 117 -0.26 8.33 -15.64
C PRO A 117 -1.62 8.19 -16.35
N GLU A 118 -2.68 8.02 -15.56
CA GLU A 118 -4.06 7.95 -16.03
C GLU A 118 -4.98 8.63 -15.02
N GLU A 119 -6.18 9.04 -15.42
CA GLU A 119 -7.15 9.57 -14.46
C GLU A 119 -7.72 8.45 -13.58
N PRO A 120 -8.01 8.70 -12.29
CA PRO A 120 -8.55 7.68 -11.37
C PRO A 120 -9.86 7.06 -11.87
N HIS A 121 -10.67 7.84 -12.59
CA HIS A 121 -11.96 7.40 -13.13
C HIS A 121 -11.84 6.36 -14.25
N ILE A 122 -10.66 6.22 -14.86
CA ILE A 122 -10.38 5.26 -15.93
C ILE A 122 -10.14 3.85 -15.36
N LEU A 123 -9.79 3.74 -14.07
CA LEU A 123 -9.70 2.45 -13.40
C LEU A 123 -11.11 1.85 -13.25
N GLY A 124 -11.54 1.14 -14.29
CA GLY A 124 -12.83 0.46 -14.32
C GLY A 124 -12.95 -0.53 -13.16
N GLY A 125 -13.85 -0.25 -12.23
CA GLY A 125 -14.25 -1.16 -11.16
C GLY A 125 -14.40 -0.51 -9.79
N ASP A 126 -15.14 -1.17 -8.91
CA ASP A 126 -15.49 -0.68 -7.56
C ASP A 126 -14.32 -0.72 -6.55
N LYS A 127 -13.11 -1.08 -6.96
CA LYS A 127 -11.98 -1.37 -6.05
C LYS A 127 -10.65 -1.03 -6.71
N ILE A 128 -9.96 -0.02 -6.19
CA ILE A 128 -8.63 0.37 -6.68
C ILE A 128 -7.55 -0.14 -5.72
N LEU A 129 -6.49 -0.72 -6.29
CA LEU A 129 -5.35 -1.16 -5.50
C LEU A 129 -4.49 0.03 -5.08
N ALA A 130 -4.20 0.10 -3.78
CA ALA A 130 -3.39 1.15 -3.21
C ALA A 130 -2.27 0.59 -2.35
N PHE A 131 -1.09 1.18 -2.52
CA PHE A 131 0.05 1.00 -1.63
C PHE A 131 0.26 2.28 -0.83
N PRO A 132 0.59 2.21 0.47
CA PRO A 132 1.00 3.39 1.22
C PRO A 132 2.09 4.17 0.49
N TYR A 133 2.03 5.49 0.53
CA TYR A 133 3.01 6.31 -0.16
C TYR A 133 4.43 6.03 0.37
N PRO A 134 5.37 5.62 -0.49
CA PRO A 134 6.70 5.23 -0.05
C PRO A 134 7.54 6.45 0.33
N LYS A 135 8.64 6.18 1.04
CA LYS A 135 9.71 7.14 1.27
C LYS A 135 10.92 6.74 0.45
N GLU A 136 11.57 7.71 -0.18
CA GLU A 136 12.87 7.48 -0.80
C GLU A 136 13.93 7.31 0.27
N LYS A 137 14.81 6.33 0.07
CA LYS A 137 16.00 6.10 0.89
C LYS A 137 17.16 5.81 -0.02
N GLU A 138 18.36 6.24 0.37
CA GLU A 138 19.57 5.85 -0.34
C GLU A 138 19.72 4.33 -0.34
N ASN A 139 20.18 3.79 -1.46
CA ASN A 139 20.37 2.37 -1.65
C ASN A 139 21.49 1.87 -0.73
N PRO A 140 21.19 1.08 0.32
CA PRO A 140 22.21 0.64 1.28
C PRO A 140 23.21 -0.33 0.65
N PHE A 141 22.90 -0.92 -0.51
CA PHE A 141 23.78 -1.85 -1.22
C PHE A 141 24.76 -1.15 -2.18
N LYS A 142 24.64 0.18 -2.35
CA LYS A 142 25.55 0.98 -3.16
C LYS A 142 26.26 2.08 -2.37
N SER A 143 26.29 2.00 -1.04
CA SER A 143 27.00 2.98 -0.21
C SER A 143 28.48 3.04 -0.62
N THR A 144 28.81 4.14 -1.29
CA THR A 144 30.11 4.79 -1.41
C THR A 144 31.33 3.92 -1.09
N THR A 145 32.01 3.44 -2.14
CA THR A 145 33.47 3.24 -2.09
C THR A 145 34.14 4.59 -1.91
N GLU A 146 34.08 5.15 -0.71
CA GLU A 146 34.93 6.25 -0.30
C GLU A 146 35.82 5.77 0.86
N SER A 147 37.13 5.81 0.59
CA SER A 147 38.26 5.76 1.53
C SER A 147 39.02 4.44 1.67
N SER A 148 40.04 4.28 0.81
CA SER A 148 41.40 4.00 1.28
C SER A 148 42.40 4.70 0.36
N ALA A 149 42.48 6.02 0.46
CA ALA A 149 43.68 6.75 0.08
C ALA A 149 44.56 6.91 1.34
N SER A 150 45.88 6.80 1.14
CA SER A 150 47.01 6.89 2.10
C SER A 150 47.39 5.50 2.67
N VAL A 151 48.59 4.94 2.48
CA VAL A 151 49.95 5.51 2.42
C VAL A 151 50.89 4.52 1.71
N THR A 152 51.70 4.97 0.74
CA THR A 152 53.14 4.64 0.66
C THR A 152 53.85 5.69 -0.18
N ASP A 153 54.79 6.38 0.45
CA ASP A 153 55.68 7.36 -0.15
C ASP A 153 56.69 6.73 -1.13
N ALA A 154 56.94 7.50 -2.20
CA ALA A 154 58.19 7.74 -2.92
C ALA A 154 58.96 6.56 -3.59
N ILE A 155 59.09 6.65 -4.92
CA ILE A 155 60.31 6.97 -5.71
C ILE A 155 60.11 6.38 -7.13
N ASP A 156 60.05 7.22 -8.17
CA ASP A 156 61.09 7.35 -9.22
C ASP A 156 60.56 8.02 -10.50
N ASP A 157 61.43 8.83 -11.11
CA ASP A 157 61.25 9.59 -12.34
C ASP A 157 60.99 8.70 -13.56
N SER A 158 60.04 9.12 -14.42
CA SER A 158 60.19 9.16 -15.90
C SER A 158 58.84 9.17 -16.64
N ASN A 159 58.45 10.37 -17.07
CA ASN A 159 57.89 10.67 -18.39
C ASN A 159 56.98 9.61 -19.06
N LYS A 160 55.67 9.70 -18.84
CA LYS A 160 54.65 9.25 -19.81
C LYS A 160 53.39 10.11 -19.67
N GLN A 161 53.17 10.90 -20.71
CA GLN A 161 51.97 11.67 -20.98
C GLN A 161 50.77 10.71 -21.05
N THR A 162 49.94 10.74 -20.01
CA THR A 162 48.64 10.07 -19.98
C THR A 162 47.56 11.13 -20.07
N ASP A 163 46.83 11.15 -21.19
CA ASP A 163 45.54 11.83 -21.31
C ASP A 163 44.56 11.22 -20.30
N SER A 164 44.49 11.78 -19.10
CA SER A 164 43.40 11.54 -18.15
C SER A 164 42.33 12.60 -18.39
N ALA A 165 41.45 12.36 -19.36
CA ALA A 165 40.20 13.09 -19.46
C ALA A 165 39.29 12.64 -18.29
N ASP A 166 39.23 13.52 -17.29
CA ASP A 166 38.21 13.67 -16.24
C ASP A 166 37.05 12.67 -16.26
N LYS A 167 37.19 11.58 -15.50
CA LYS A 167 36.02 10.87 -14.94
C LYS A 167 35.59 11.54 -13.64
N ASN A 168 35.09 12.77 -13.74
CA ASN A 168 34.19 13.30 -12.72
C ASN A 168 32.77 12.78 -12.97
N SER A 169 32.60 11.46 -12.94
CA SER A 169 31.26 10.90 -12.73
C SER A 169 30.95 11.12 -11.26
N LYS A 170 30.35 12.27 -10.93
CA LYS A 170 29.60 12.41 -9.68
C LYS A 170 28.64 11.23 -9.64
N GLN A 171 28.93 10.23 -8.82
CA GLN A 171 28.03 9.10 -8.62
C GLN A 171 26.75 9.68 -8.05
N GLN A 172 25.72 9.75 -8.91
CA GLN A 172 24.41 10.20 -8.50
C GLN A 172 23.89 9.22 -7.44
N ALA A 173 23.44 9.75 -6.30
CA ALA A 173 22.90 8.94 -5.23
C ALA A 173 21.79 8.03 -5.78
N ASP A 174 21.95 6.72 -5.61
CA ASP A 174 20.98 5.72 -6.04
C ASP A 174 19.91 5.60 -4.97
N PHE A 175 18.67 5.97 -5.27
CA PHE A 175 17.56 5.91 -4.32
C PHE A 175 16.70 4.66 -4.56
N ILE A 176 16.10 4.13 -3.49
CA ILE A 176 15.11 3.06 -3.53
C ILE A 176 13.84 3.46 -2.77
N LEU A 177 12.72 2.87 -3.15
CA LEU A 177 11.43 3.09 -2.48
C LEU A 177 11.23 2.13 -1.31
N ASP A 178 11.08 2.70 -0.11
CA ASP A 178 10.66 1.98 1.08
C ASP A 178 9.16 2.20 1.35
N PHE A 179 8.40 1.12 1.28
CA PHE A 179 6.95 1.14 1.44
C PHE A 179 6.56 0.86 2.89
N PRO A 180 5.90 1.81 3.58
CA PRO A 180 5.39 1.53 4.91
C PRO A 180 4.28 0.48 4.85
N LYS A 181 4.07 -0.21 5.98
CA LYS A 181 3.00 -1.20 6.13
C LYS A 181 1.76 -0.56 6.76
N ILE A 182 0.60 -1.13 6.47
CA ILE A 182 -0.67 -0.78 7.09
C ILE A 182 -0.90 -1.74 8.26
N GLU A 183 -0.92 -1.20 9.47
CA GLU A 183 -1.30 -1.95 10.67
C GLU A 183 -2.83 -2.03 10.78
N LEU A 184 -3.33 -3.23 11.05
CA LEU A 184 -4.75 -3.55 11.17
C LEU A 184 -4.98 -4.41 12.40
N ALA A 185 -6.01 -4.06 13.18
CA ALA A 185 -6.40 -4.82 14.36
C ALA A 185 -7.89 -5.20 14.28
N LEU A 186 -8.23 -6.41 14.72
CA LEU A 186 -9.58 -6.96 14.67
C LEU A 186 -10.60 -6.04 15.37
N LYS A 187 -10.19 -5.34 16.43
CA LYS A 187 -11.04 -4.38 17.14
C LYS A 187 -11.51 -3.21 16.26
N ASP A 188 -10.78 -2.89 15.19
CA ASP A 188 -11.07 -1.80 14.25
C ASP A 188 -11.70 -2.33 12.96
N ALA A 189 -11.90 -3.65 12.86
CA ALA A 189 -12.53 -4.29 11.73
C ALA A 189 -14.02 -3.98 11.69
N CYS A 190 -14.52 -3.77 10.48
CA CYS A 190 -15.91 -3.45 10.21
C CYS A 190 -16.46 -4.31 9.07
N ILE A 191 -17.78 -4.30 8.94
CA ILE A 191 -18.55 -4.84 7.82
C ILE A 191 -19.41 -3.72 7.20
N LEU A 192 -19.51 -3.69 5.87
CA LEU A 192 -20.42 -2.78 5.18
C LEU A 192 -21.88 -3.16 5.47
N SER A 193 -22.73 -2.18 5.70
CA SER A 193 -24.16 -2.39 5.96
C SER A 193 -24.86 -3.13 4.82
N SER A 194 -24.48 -2.86 3.57
CA SER A 194 -24.97 -3.60 2.40
C SER A 194 -24.64 -5.09 2.48
N LYS A 195 -23.42 -5.45 2.92
CA LYS A 195 -23.01 -6.84 3.13
C LYS A 195 -23.67 -7.46 4.36
N LEU A 196 -23.96 -6.67 5.40
CA LEU A 196 -24.70 -7.16 6.56
C LEU A 196 -26.11 -7.61 6.16
N ILE A 197 -26.83 -6.78 5.38
CA ILE A 197 -28.17 -7.08 4.86
C ILE A 197 -28.14 -8.31 3.94
N GLU A 198 -27.18 -8.36 3.02
CA GLU A 198 -27.02 -9.48 2.08
C GLU A 198 -26.75 -10.82 2.79
N LEU A 199 -25.89 -10.82 3.81
CA LEU A 199 -25.40 -12.05 4.42
C LEU A 199 -26.24 -12.54 5.60
N PHE A 200 -26.92 -11.62 6.28
CA PHE A 200 -27.70 -11.87 7.51
C PHE A 200 -29.09 -11.20 7.48
N PRO A 201 -29.90 -11.39 6.42
CA PRO A 201 -31.16 -10.66 6.23
C PRO A 201 -32.16 -10.87 7.38
N SER A 202 -32.23 -12.07 7.94
CA SER A 202 -33.13 -12.40 9.05
C SER A 202 -32.74 -11.73 10.37
N LYS A 203 -31.43 -11.53 10.60
CA LYS A 203 -30.92 -10.87 11.82
C LYS A 203 -31.03 -9.35 11.75
N VAL A 204 -30.99 -8.79 10.54
CA VAL A 204 -31.08 -7.33 10.30
C VAL A 204 -32.52 -6.84 10.15
N SER A 205 -33.46 -7.70 9.72
CA SER A 205 -34.87 -7.29 9.53
C SER A 205 -35.71 -7.35 10.80
N GLY A 206 -35.19 -7.96 11.88
CA GLY A 206 -35.88 -8.10 13.17
C GLY A 206 -35.57 -6.99 14.19
N THR A 207 -34.72 -6.03 13.82
CA THR A 207 -34.37 -4.82 14.60
C THR A 207 -35.08 -3.60 14.03
#